data_AF-A0A7X4XI49-F1
#
_entry.id   AF-A0A7X4XI49-F1
#
_cell.length_a   1.000
_cell.length_b   1.000
_cell.length_c   1.000
_cell.angle_alpha   90.00
_cell.angle_beta   90.00
_cell.angle_gamma   90.00
#
_symmetry.space_group_name_H-M   'P 1'
#
loop_
_entity.id
_entity.type
_entity.pdbx_description
1 polymer ?
#
loop_
_entity_poly.entity_id
_entity_poly.type
_entity_poly.pdbx_seq_one_letter_code
_entity_poly.pdbx_strand_id
1 'polypeptide(L)'
;MTIRVLFKQRVPQIEINLCGPKGNVFYLIQLAEQLSSKLGLNWDIIYKRMTMHDYVHAVKTFEAYFGDYVTLDVSEELLEQLENY
;
A
#
# COMPACT_ATOMS: atom_id res chain seq x y z
N MET A 1 5.58 -15.78 -37.92
CA MET A 1 5.82 -16.31 -36.56
C MET A 1 5.73 -15.13 -35.61
N THR A 2 4.60 -14.94 -34.93
CA THR A 2 4.36 -13.75 -34.10
C THR A 2 4.53 -14.14 -32.64
N ILE A 3 5.70 -13.86 -32.06
CA ILE A 3 5.91 -14.03 -30.63
C ILE A 3 5.37 -12.76 -29.95
N ARG A 4 4.23 -12.88 -29.25
CA ARG A 4 3.79 -11.86 -28.28
C ARG A 4 4.59 -12.07 -27.00
N VAL A 5 5.51 -11.16 -26.70
CA VAL A 5 6.18 -11.14 -25.41
C VAL A 5 5.19 -10.57 -24.39
N LEU A 6 4.65 -11.42 -23.51
CA LEU A 6 3.91 -10.98 -22.32
C LEU A 6 4.93 -10.50 -21.30
N PHE A 7 5.37 -9.24 -21.41
CA PHE A 7 6.09 -8.57 -20.34
C PHE A 7 5.14 -8.35 -19.16
N LYS A 8 4.94 -9.38 -18.33
CA LYS A 8 4.52 -9.14 -16.94
C LYS A 8 5.75 -8.52 -16.30
N GLN A 9 5.83 -7.19 -16.27
CA GLN A 9 6.88 -6.49 -15.56
C GLN A 9 6.93 -7.12 -14.16
N ARG A 10 8.07 -7.73 -13.80
CA ARG A 10 8.32 -8.09 -12.41
C ARG A 10 8.60 -6.78 -11.68
N VAL A 11 7.56 -5.97 -11.52
CA VAL A 11 7.59 -4.85 -10.58
C VAL A 11 7.93 -5.52 -9.25
N PRO A 12 9.04 -5.16 -8.59
CA PRO A 12 9.36 -5.72 -7.28
C PRO A 12 8.21 -5.36 -6.35
N GLN A 13 7.30 -6.31 -6.13
CA GLN A 13 6.18 -6.13 -5.21
C GLN A 13 6.77 -6.14 -3.81
N ILE A 14 6.60 -5.01 -3.11
CA ILE A 14 7.03 -4.91 -1.73
C ILE A 14 5.99 -5.65 -0.90
N GLU A 15 6.39 -6.78 -0.32
CA GLU A 15 5.54 -7.54 0.61
C GLU A 15 5.61 -6.91 1.99
N ILE A 16 4.44 -6.55 2.53
CA ILE A 16 4.30 -5.89 3.82
C ILE A 16 3.38 -6.76 4.68
N ASN A 17 3.93 -7.32 5.75
CA ASN A 17 3.15 -8.07 6.72
C ASN A 17 2.61 -7.13 7.81
N LEU A 18 1.29 -6.92 7.80
CA LEU A 18 0.58 -6.08 8.77
C LEU A 18 0.28 -6.79 10.10
N CYS A 19 0.47 -8.10 10.19
CA CYS A 19 0.42 -8.85 11.44
C CYS A 19 1.78 -8.88 12.17
N GLY A 20 2.85 -8.50 11.48
CA GLY A 20 4.21 -8.47 12.01
C GLY A 20 4.56 -7.15 12.73
N PRO A 21 5.82 -7.00 13.16
CA PRO A 21 6.29 -5.77 13.83
C PRO A 21 6.20 -4.50 12.95
N LYS A 22 6.00 -4.69 11.64
CA LYS A 22 5.81 -3.64 10.63
C LYS A 22 4.34 -3.27 10.39
N GLY A 23 3.40 -3.88 11.11
CA GLY A 23 1.96 -3.63 10.99
C GLY A 23 1.43 -2.39 11.69
N ASN A 24 2.28 -1.42 11.99
CA ASN A 24 1.84 -0.17 12.57
C ASN A 24 1.65 0.91 11.49
N VAL A 25 0.73 1.84 11.71
CA VAL A 25 0.41 2.89 10.73
C VAL A 25 1.59 3.80 10.44
N PHE A 26 2.48 4.03 11.42
CA PHE A 26 3.65 4.88 11.22
C PHE A 26 4.64 4.30 10.21
N TYR A 27 4.78 2.97 10.19
CA TYR A 27 5.56 2.26 9.19
C TYR A 27 4.96 2.43 7.78
N LEU A 28 3.63 2.28 7.65
CA LEU A 28 2.92 2.51 6.38
C LEU A 28 3.08 3.95 5.89
N ILE A 29 2.98 4.92 6.79
CA ILE A 29 3.19 6.35 6.49
C ILE A 29 4.61 6.58 5.98
N GLN A 30 5.63 6.07 6.68
CA GLN A 30 7.03 6.23 6.25
C GLN A 30 7.29 5.55 4.90
N LEU A 31 6.70 4.39 4.66
CA LEU A 31 6.82 3.70 3.38
C LEU A 31 6.12 4.48 2.25
N ALA A 32 4.95 5.07 2.53
CA ALA A 32 4.24 5.93 1.59
C ALA A 32 5.06 7.18 1.22
N GLU A 33 5.80 7.76 2.15
CA GLU A 33 6.73 8.86 1.87
C GLU A 33 7.82 8.42 0.88
N GLN A 34 8.44 7.27 1.13
CA GLN A 34 9.47 6.72 0.25
C GLN A 34 8.94 6.37 -1.14
N LEU A 35 7.73 5.80 -1.22
CA LEU A 35 7.10 5.43 -2.48
C LEU A 35 6.61 6.64 -3.26
N SER A 36 6.00 7.62 -2.59
CA SER A 36 5.56 8.85 -3.24
C SER A 36 6.74 9.61 -3.85
N SER A 37 7.87 9.68 -3.15
CA SER A 37 9.12 10.24 -3.68
C SER A 37 9.61 9.50 -4.94
N LYS A 38 9.59 8.16 -4.93
CA LYS A 38 10.04 7.33 -6.08
C LYS A 38 9.10 7.41 -7.28
N LEU A 39 7.80 7.55 -7.04
CA LEU A 39 6.76 7.57 -8.07
C LEU A 39 6.42 9.00 -8.53
N GLY A 40 7.00 10.03 -7.91
CA GLY A 40 6.69 11.44 -8.21
C GLY A 40 5.28 11.86 -7.79
N LEU A 41 4.72 11.21 -6.77
CA LEU A 41 3.41 11.55 -6.21
C LEU A 41 3.54 12.65 -5.16
N ASN A 42 2.46 13.41 -4.95
CA ASN A 42 2.43 14.48 -3.94
C ASN A 42 2.28 13.86 -2.54
N TRP A 43 3.38 13.85 -1.79
CA TRP A 43 3.45 13.33 -0.43
C TRP A 43 2.48 14.04 0.53
N ASP A 44 2.40 15.37 0.51
CA ASP A 44 1.57 16.14 1.45
C ASP A 44 0.08 15.75 1.36
N ILE A 45 -0.40 15.50 0.14
CA ILE A 45 -1.77 15.03 -0.09
C ILE A 45 -1.97 13.62 0.47
N ILE A 46 -1.03 12.71 0.22
CA ILE A 46 -1.11 11.32 0.67
C ILE A 46 -1.05 11.26 2.20
N TYR A 47 -0.09 11.96 2.81
CA TYR A 47 0.05 12.06 4.25
C TYR A 47 -1.22 12.57 4.93
N LYS A 48 -1.78 13.68 4.43
CA LYS A 48 -3.02 14.25 4.96
C LYS A 48 -4.19 13.26 4.89
N ARG A 49 -4.31 12.49 3.80
CA ARG A 49 -5.35 11.46 3.66
C ARG A 49 -5.13 10.28 4.60
N MET A 50 -3.91 9.75 4.66
CA MET A 50 -3.58 8.62 5.55
C MET A 50 -3.80 8.96 7.04
N THR A 51 -3.61 10.21 7.44
CA THR A 51 -3.73 10.67 8.84
C THR A 51 -5.12 11.23 9.19
N MET A 52 -6.08 11.18 8.27
CA MET A 52 -7.37 11.85 8.43
C MET A 52 -8.33 11.15 9.39
N HIS A 53 -8.17 9.84 9.58
CA HIS A 53 -9.11 9.00 10.33
C HIS A 53 -8.34 8.00 11.20
N ASP A 54 -8.60 6.71 11.03
CA ASP A 54 -8.10 5.61 11.84
C ASP A 54 -7.12 4.74 11.03
N TYR A 55 -6.70 3.65 11.66
CA TYR A 55 -5.80 2.69 11.05
C TYR A 55 -6.36 2.09 9.74
N VAL A 56 -7.65 1.72 9.72
CA VAL A 56 -8.30 1.09 8.55
C VAL A 56 -8.32 2.08 7.39
N HIS A 57 -8.65 3.34 7.65
CA HIS A 57 -8.58 4.42 6.66
C HIS A 57 -7.17 4.58 6.08
N ALA A 58 -6.15 4.54 6.93
CA ALA A 58 -4.76 4.67 6.51
C ALA A 58 -4.34 3.52 5.59
N VAL A 59 -4.74 2.29 5.93
CA VAL A 59 -4.49 1.09 5.11
C VAL A 59 -5.21 1.19 3.75
N LYS A 60 -6.50 1.53 3.72
CA LYS A 60 -7.25 1.71 2.45
C LYS A 60 -6.66 2.81 1.59
N THR A 61 -6.25 3.92 2.21
CA THR A 61 -5.60 5.03 1.49
C THR A 61 -4.26 4.57 0.91
N PHE A 62 -3.45 3.86 1.70
CA PHE A 62 -2.17 3.32 1.22
C PHE A 62 -2.36 2.38 0.03
N GLU A 63 -3.28 1.42 0.14
CA GLU A 63 -3.61 0.48 -0.93
C GLU A 63 -4.10 1.21 -2.19
N ALA A 64 -4.95 2.23 -2.05
CA ALA A 64 -5.47 2.99 -3.19
C ALA A 64 -4.39 3.73 -3.99
N TYR A 65 -3.27 4.13 -3.36
CA TYR A 65 -2.15 4.80 -4.03
C TYR A 65 -1.05 3.84 -4.49
N PHE A 66 -0.83 2.74 -3.76
CA PHE A 66 0.36 1.90 -3.92
C PHE A 66 0.08 0.42 -4.19
N GLY A 67 -1.19 -0.02 -4.19
CA GLY A 67 -1.60 -1.41 -4.37
C GLY A 67 -1.07 -2.08 -5.65
N ASP A 68 -0.81 -1.29 -6.70
CA ASP A 68 -0.18 -1.79 -7.92
C ASP A 68 1.30 -2.19 -7.74
N TYR A 69 1.95 -1.70 -6.69
CA TYR A 69 3.38 -1.84 -6.41
C TYR A 69 3.68 -2.64 -5.12
N VAL A 70 2.68 -2.87 -4.28
CA VAL A 70 2.85 -3.48 -2.95
C VAL A 70 1.83 -4.58 -2.75
N THR A 71 2.21 -5.59 -1.97
CA THR A 71 1.29 -6.65 -1.54
C THR A 71 1.17 -6.57 -0.03
N LEU A 72 -0.04 -6.30 0.47
CA LEU A 72 -0.34 -6.26 1.90
C LEU A 72 -0.78 -7.65 2.35
N ASP A 73 -0.06 -8.21 3.31
CA ASP A 73 -0.46 -9.42 4.03
C ASP A 73 -1.17 -8.99 5.31
N VAL A 74 -2.48 -9.25 5.36
CA VAL A 74 -3.42 -8.77 6.38
C VAL A 74 -4.05 -9.93 7.11
N SER A 75 -4.38 -9.76 8.39
CA SER A 75 -5.16 -10.75 9.13
C SER A 75 -6.59 -10.80 8.60
N GLU A 76 -7.25 -11.94 8.79
CA GLU A 76 -8.67 -12.14 8.46
C GLU A 76 -9.58 -11.09 9.13
N GLU A 77 -9.32 -10.77 10.40
CA GLU A 77 -10.04 -9.73 11.15
C GLU A 77 -9.92 -8.33 10.50
N LEU A 78 -8.72 -7.98 10.01
CA LEU A 78 -8.50 -6.68 9.37
C LEU A 78 -9.10 -6.66 7.97
N LEU A 79 -9.08 -7.80 7.26
CA LEU A 79 -9.74 -7.94 5.95
C LEU A 79 -11.24 -7.67 6.09
N GLU A 80 -11.91 -8.28 7.07
CA GLU A 80 -13.32 -8.04 7.34
C GLU A 80 -13.59 -6.57 7.67
N GLN A 81 -12.71 -5.92 8.45
CA GLN A 81 -12.83 -4.49 8.71
C GLN A 81 -12.68 -3.66 7.44
N LEU A 82 -11.73 -3.99 6.56
CA LEU A 82 -11.53 -3.29 5.30
C LEU A 82 -12.73 -3.44 4.34
N GLU A 83 -13.35 -4.61 4.30
CA GLU A 83 -14.56 -4.85 3.48
C GLU A 83 -15.79 -4.11 4.00
N ASN A 84 -15.91 -3.95 5.32
CA ASN A 84 -17.07 -3.33 5.97
C ASN A 84 -16.90 -1.82 6.28
N TYR A 85 -15.78 -1.21 5.88
CA TYR A 85 -15.43 0.20 6.11
C TYR A 85 -15.82 1.11 4.95
#